data_AF-A0A0H3J728-F1
#
_entry.id   AF-A0A0H3J728-F1
#
_cell.length_a   1.000
_cell.length_b   1.000
_cell.length_c   1.000
_cell.angle_alpha   90.00
_cell.angle_beta   90.00
_cell.angle_gamma   90.00
#
_symmetry.space_group_name_H-M   'P 1'
#
loop_
_entity.id
_entity.type
_entity.pdbx_description
1 polymer ?
#
loop_
_entity_poly.entity_id
_entity_poly.type
_entity_poly.pdbx_seq_one_letter_code
_entity_poly.pdbx_strand_id
1 'polypeptide(L)' 'MFNKIFKEAHWSERLRLLRLNNKLTQQQVADKCIITHKMYWNWEKGRHYPRKRFRICLAKIFGVEEDYIFS' A
#
# COMPACT_ATOMS: atom_id res chain seq x y z
N MET A 1 17.04 -12.08 -1.30
CA MET A 1 15.97 -12.69 -2.13
C MET A 1 14.66 -11.90 -2.03
N PHE A 2 14.18 -11.55 -0.83
CA PHE A 2 12.93 -10.80 -0.62
C PHE A 2 12.85 -9.46 -1.36
N ASN A 3 13.91 -8.65 -1.33
CA ASN A 3 13.95 -7.35 -2.03
C ASN A 3 13.90 -7.44 -3.56
N LYS A 4 14.35 -8.56 -4.15
CA LYS A 4 14.31 -8.74 -5.60
C LYS A 4 12.87 -8.99 -6.08
N ILE A 5 12.19 -9.94 -5.44
CA ILE A 5 10.78 -10.27 -5.72
C ILE A 5 9.89 -9.05 -5.49
N PHE A 6 10.16 -8.28 -4.43
CA PHE A 6 9.41 -7.08 -4.12
C PHE A 6 9.57 -5.99 -5.21
N LYS A 7 10.79 -5.75 -5.71
CA LYS A 7 11.03 -4.76 -6.78
C LYS A 7 10.37 -5.14 -8.11
N GLU A 8 10.23 -6.42 -8.40
CA GLU A 8 9.59 -6.92 -9.63
C GLU A 8 8.06 -6.95 -9.52
N ALA A 9 7.50 -6.83 -8.30
CA ALA A 9 6.07 -6.86 -8.07
C ALA A 9 5.37 -5.56 -8.49
N HIS A 10 4.13 -5.70 -8.98
CA HIS A 10 3.26 -4.56 -9.25
C HIS A 10 2.98 -3.77 -7.95
N TRP A 11 2.83 -2.45 -8.03
CA TRP A 11 2.64 -1.56 -6.87
C TRP A 11 1.49 -2.01 -5.95
N SER A 12 0.43 -2.58 -6.52
CA SER A 12 -0.75 -3.04 -5.76
C SER A 12 -0.43 -4.26 -4.88
N GLU A 13 0.44 -5.15 -5.36
CA GLU A 13 0.91 -6.29 -4.57
C GLU A 13 1.92 -5.83 -3.53
N ARG A 14 2.79 -4.87 -3.86
CA ARG A 14 3.68 -4.23 -2.88
C ARG A 14 2.91 -3.63 -1.71
N LEU A 15 1.78 -2.96 -1.95
CA LEU A 15 0.89 -2.48 -0.89
C LEU A 15 0.40 -3.61 0.01
N ARG A 16 -0.07 -4.70 -0.57
CA ARG A 16 -0.54 -5.87 0.18
C ARG A 16 0.56 -6.49 1.02
N LEU A 17 1.75 -6.68 0.45
CA LEU A 17 2.91 -7.24 1.15
C LEU A 17 3.35 -6.36 2.31
N LEU A 18 3.44 -5.03 2.10
CA LEU A 18 3.78 -4.08 3.15
C LEU A 18 2.75 -4.08 4.27
N ARG A 19 1.45 -4.14 3.94
CA ARG A 19 0.39 -4.24 4.94
C ARG A 19 0.53 -5.51 5.79
N LEU A 20 0.75 -6.66 5.16
CA LEU A 20 0.92 -7.94 5.84
C LEU A 20 2.18 -7.95 6.72
N ASN A 21 3.29 -7.37 6.23
CA ASN A 21 4.52 -7.21 7.01
C ASN A 21 4.31 -6.35 8.27
N ASN A 22 3.47 -5.32 8.15
CA ASN A 22 3.07 -4.47 9.27
C ASN A 22 1.97 -5.09 10.16
N LYS A 23 1.52 -6.32 9.87
CA LYS A 23 0.45 -7.03 10.59
C LYS A 23 -0.87 -6.24 10.65
N LEU A 24 -1.17 -5.47 9.60
CA LEU A 24 -2.37 -4.64 9.53
C LEU A 24 -3.47 -5.32 8.71
N THR A 25 -4.73 -5.10 9.10
CA THR A 25 -5.90 -5.41 8.28
C THR A 25 -6.14 -4.30 7.26
N GLN A 26 -6.89 -4.59 6.19
CA GLN A 26 -7.29 -3.57 5.20
C GLN A 26 -8.07 -2.43 5.87
N GLN A 27 -8.92 -2.75 6.86
CA GLN A 27 -9.68 -1.77 7.62
C GLN A 27 -8.76 -0.84 8.42
N GLN A 28 -7.75 -1.38 9.10
CA GLN A 28 -6.81 -0.57 9.89
C GLN A 28 -6.00 0.41 9.02
N VAL A 29 -5.63 0.03 7.78
CA VAL A 29 -4.97 0.96 6.86
C VAL A 29 -5.95 2.03 6.37
N ALA A 30 -7.19 1.63 6.08
CA ALA A 30 -8.23 2.55 5.65
C ALA A 30 -8.53 3.61 6.73
N ASP A 31 -8.66 3.19 8.00
CA ASP A 31 -8.88 4.06 9.15
C ASP A 31 -7.72 5.03 9.34
N LYS A 32 -6.46 4.54 9.27
CA LYS A 32 -5.26 5.37 9.38
C LYS A 32 -5.12 6.40 8.25
N CYS A 33 -5.62 6.11 7.05
CA CYS A 33 -5.64 7.07 5.93
C CYS A 33 -6.96 7.86 5.79
N ILE A 34 -7.92 7.68 6.71
CA ILE A 34 -9.22 8.36 6.68
C ILE A 34 -9.92 8.13 5.32
N ILE A 35 -9.99 6.87 4.91
CA ILE A 35 -10.65 6.41 3.67
C ILE A 35 -11.57 5.23 3.98
N THR A 36 -12.42 4.87 3.03
CA THR A 36 -13.25 3.67 3.16
C THR A 36 -12.43 2.40 2.96
N HIS A 37 -12.82 1.32 3.62
CA HIS A 37 -12.28 -0.02 3.38
C HIS A 37 -12.27 -0.40 1.89
N LYS A 38 -13.38 -0.13 1.19
CA LYS A 38 -13.54 -0.41 -0.25
C LYS A 38 -12.51 0.33 -1.09
N MET A 39 -12.17 1.57 -0.73
CA MET A 39 -11.16 2.35 -1.45
C MET A 39 -9.77 1.71 -1.32
N TYR A 40 -9.37 1.31 -0.11
CA TYR A 40 -8.11 0.60 0.10
C TYR A 40 -8.09 -0.79 -0.57
N TRP A 41 -9.19 -1.54 -0.47
CA TRP A 41 -9.35 -2.84 -1.14
C TRP A 41 -9.20 -2.72 -2.67
N ASN A 42 -9.77 -1.68 -3.29
CA ASN A 42 -9.61 -1.42 -4.72
C ASN A 42 -8.15 -1.15 -5.11
N TRP A 43 -7.35 -0.56 -4.22
CA TRP A 43 -5.92 -0.32 -4.46
C TRP A 43 -5.13 -1.62 -4.43
N GLU A 44 -5.33 -2.49 -3.45
CA GLU A 44 -4.66 -3.81 -3.43
C GLU A 44 -5.07 -4.69 -4.61
N LYS A 45 -6.28 -4.51 -5.14
CA LYS A 45 -6.74 -5.16 -6.37
C LYS A 45 -6.23 -4.50 -7.66
N GLY A 46 -5.47 -3.42 -7.58
CA GLY A 46 -4.95 -2.70 -8.75
C GLY A 46 -6.02 -1.99 -9.59
N ARG A 47 -7.26 -1.87 -9.08
CA ARG A 47 -8.40 -1.31 -9.85
C ARG A 47 -8.32 0.20 -9.99
N HIS A 48 -7.76 0.88 -8.99
CA HIS A 48 -7.60 2.32 -8.98
C HIS A 48 -6.23 2.69 -8.46
N TYR A 49 -5.57 3.64 -9.12
CA TYR A 49 -4.31 4.18 -8.66
C TYR A 49 -4.54 5.23 -7.55
N PRO A 50 -3.88 5.16 -6.39
CA PRO A 50 -4.06 6.14 -5.33
C PRO A 50 -3.54 7.53 -5.73
N ARG A 51 -4.26 8.60 -5.36
CA ARG A 51 -3.79 9.98 -5.53
C ARG A 51 -2.57 10.27 -4.64
N LYS A 52 -1.73 11.25 -5.02
CA LYS A 52 -0.46 11.59 -4.33
C LYS A 52 -0.59 11.67 -2.81
N ARG A 53 -1.60 12.39 -2.29
CA ARG A 53 -1.83 12.51 -0.84
C ARG A 53 -1.97 11.16 -0.11
N PHE A 54 -2.61 10.19 -0.77
CA PHE A 54 -2.81 8.86 -0.22
C PHE A 54 -1.55 8.00 -0.35
N ARG A 55 -0.78 8.17 -1.42
CA ARG A 55 0.52 7.51 -1.55
C ARG A 55 1.48 7.94 -0.45
N ILE A 56 1.53 9.24 -0.14
CA ILE A 56 2.28 9.79 1.00
C ILE A 56 1.75 9.20 2.32
N CYS A 57 0.42 9.11 2.50
CA CYS A 57 -0.17 8.49 3.70
C CYS A 57 0.27 7.02 3.86
N LEU A 58 0.18 6.23 2.79
CA LEU A 58 0.57 4.82 2.78
C LEU A 58 2.06 4.62 3.07
N ALA A 59 2.91 5.44 2.45
CA ALA A 59 4.34 5.48 2.71
C ALA A 59 4.64 5.69 4.21
N LYS A 60 3.97 6.68 4.83
CA LYS A 60 4.08 6.95 6.27
C LYS A 60 3.58 5.79 7.14
N ILE A 61 2.44 5.19 6.80
CA ILE A 61 1.90 4.04 7.55
C ILE A 61 2.87 2.86 7.54
N PHE A 62 3.52 2.61 6.40
CA PHE A 62 4.41 1.46 6.23
C PHE A 62 5.87 1.75 6.56
N GLY A 63 6.23 3.01 6.87
CA GLY A 63 7.59 3.41 7.21
C GLY A 63 8.57 3.29 6.05
N VAL A 64 8.12 3.57 4.83
CA VAL A 64 8.94 3.50 3.60
C VAL A 64 8.75 4.76 2.76
N GLU A 65 9.65 4.98 1.80
CA GLU A 65 9.49 6.02 0.79
C GLU A 65 8.36 5.69 -0.19
N GLU A 66 7.71 6.72 -0.74
CA GLU A 66 6.62 6.53 -1.72
C GLU A 66 7.06 5.70 -2.92
N ASP A 67 8.24 6.01 -3.46
CA ASP A 67 8.77 5.34 -4.65
C ASP A 67 9.02 3.86 -4.39
N TYR A 68 9.35 3.47 -3.15
CA TYR A 68 9.48 2.05 -2.78
C TYR A 68 8.21 1.24 -3.11
N ILE A 69 7.04 1.87 -2.99
CA ILE A 69 5.75 1.24 -3.24
C ILE A 69 5.33 1.40 -4.72
N PHE A 70 5.57 2.57 -5.31
CA PHE A 70 4.90 2.98 -6.56
C PHE A 70 5.82 3.15 -7.77
N SER A 71 7.15 3.01 -7.65
CA SER A 71 8.10 3.05 -8.77
C SER A 71 8.09 1.77 -9.58
#